data_AF-A0A1J3D2B9-F1
#
_entry.id   AF-A0A1J3D2B9-F1
#
_cell.length_a   1.000
_cell.length_b   1.000
_cell.length_c   1.000
_cell.angle_alpha   90.00
_cell.angle_beta   90.00
_cell.angle_gamma   90.00
#
_symmetry.space_group_name_H-M   'P 1'
#
loop_
_entity.id
_entity.type
_entity.pdbx_description
1 polymer ?
#
loop_
_entity_poly.entity_id
_entity_poly.type
_entity_poly.pdbx_seq_one_letter_code
_entity_poly.pdbx_strand_id
1 'polypeptide(L)'
;EWFGPRSRIILITKDKQILRVHGIKHIYKVGRPCKEVALQIFCQNAFRQNFPPDGFMELASEVAARVGRLPLGLNLIGMRGRNKKYWV
;
A
#
# COMPACT_ATOMS: atom_id res chain seq x y z
N GLU A 1 -4.76 -19.18 32.11
CA GLU A 1 -4.34 -19.22 30.69
C GLU A 1 -4.53 -17.86 30.05
N TRP A 2 -3.71 -17.48 29.05
CA TRP A 2 -3.84 -16.18 28.37
C TRP A 2 -4.81 -16.21 27.17
N PHE A 3 -4.99 -17.38 26.53
CA PHE A 3 -5.82 -17.52 25.32
C PHE A 3 -6.68 -18.77 25.39
N GLY A 4 -7.95 -18.67 25.00
CA GLY A 4 -8.88 -19.79 24.90
C GLY A 4 -8.80 -20.52 23.54
N PRO A 5 -9.52 -21.64 23.38
CA PRO A 5 -9.57 -22.39 22.13
C PRO A 5 -9.94 -21.52 20.93
N ARG A 6 -9.28 -21.75 19.78
CA ARG A 6 -9.50 -21.04 18.49
C ARG A 6 -9.05 -19.56 18.45
N SER A 7 -8.41 -19.05 19.51
CA SER A 7 -7.79 -17.73 19.49
C SER A 7 -6.72 -17.62 18.38
N ARG A 8 -6.65 -16.46 17.71
CA ARG A 8 -5.63 -16.14 16.69
C ARG A 8 -4.98 -14.80 17.02
N ILE A 9 -3.66 -14.76 17.03
CA ILE A 9 -2.88 -13.55 17.35
C ILE A 9 -2.12 -13.14 16.09
N ILE A 10 -2.21 -11.86 15.72
CA ILE A 10 -1.47 -11.28 14.58
C ILE A 10 -0.48 -10.27 15.14
N LEU A 11 0.82 -10.56 14.99
CA LEU A 11 1.90 -9.64 15.36
C LEU A 11 2.44 -8.97 14.09
N ILE A 12 2.49 -7.63 14.10
CA ILE A 12 3.00 -6.82 12.99
C ILE A 12 4.26 -6.11 13.45
N THR A 13 5.35 -6.28 12.71
CA THR A 13 6.64 -5.64 13.00
C THR A 13 7.42 -5.38 11.72
N LYS A 14 8.33 -4.41 11.76
CA LYS A 14 9.33 -4.19 10.71
C LYS A 14 10.57 -5.07 10.90
N ASP A 15 10.76 -5.63 12.09
CA ASP A 15 11.91 -6.48 12.43
C ASP A 15 11.51 -7.97 12.47
N LYS A 16 12.00 -8.72 11.48
CA LYS A 16 11.76 -10.16 11.37
C LYS A 16 12.46 -10.97 12.47
N GLN A 17 13.53 -10.46 13.09
CA GLN A 17 14.27 -11.20 14.12
C GLN A 17 13.43 -11.37 15.38
N ILE A 18 12.63 -10.36 15.76
CA ILE A 18 11.70 -10.46 16.89
C ILE A 18 10.79 -11.69 16.72
N LEU A 19 10.27 -11.91 15.51
CA LEU A 19 9.40 -13.06 15.24
C LEU A 19 10.13 -14.40 15.39
N ARG A 20 11.38 -14.45 14.92
CA ARG A 20 12.22 -15.66 14.96
C ARG A 20 12.63 -16.03 16.38
N VAL A 21 13.10 -15.06 17.16
CA VAL A 21 13.56 -15.27 18.55
C VAL A 21 12.41 -15.77 19.43
N HIS A 22 11.18 -15.33 19.17
CA HIS A 22 9.99 -15.78 19.90
C HIS A 22 9.35 -17.05 19.31
N GLY A 23 10.04 -17.77 18.41
CA GLY A 23 9.58 -19.05 17.89
C GLY A 23 8.34 -18.99 16.98
N ILE A 24 7.99 -17.81 16.46
CA ILE A 24 6.84 -17.65 15.57
C ILE A 24 7.16 -18.29 14.21
N LYS A 25 6.44 -19.36 13.86
CA LYS A 25 6.67 -20.13 12.63
C LYS A 25 5.95 -19.55 11.41
N HIS A 26 4.75 -19.00 11.60
CA HIS A 26 3.94 -18.45 10.52
C HIS A 26 4.28 -16.98 10.26
N ILE A 27 5.31 -16.72 9.46
CA ILE A 27 5.77 -15.37 9.14
C ILE A 27 5.42 -15.02 7.69
N TYR A 28 4.60 -13.98 7.52
CA TYR A 28 4.32 -13.39 6.22
C TYR A 28 5.10 -12.09 6.02
N LYS A 29 5.95 -12.03 4.99
CA LYS A 29 6.63 -10.79 4.59
C LYS A 29 5.74 -10.01 3.64
N VAL A 30 5.20 -8.89 4.09
CA VAL A 30 4.41 -7.99 3.25
C VAL A 30 5.29 -7.41 2.13
N GLY A 31 4.93 -7.69 0.88
CA GLY A 31 5.59 -7.14 -0.30
C GLY A 31 5.05 -5.76 -0.70
N ARG A 32 5.67 -5.15 -1.70
CA ARG A 32 5.07 -3.99 -2.37
C ARG A 32 3.92 -4.44 -3.27
N PRO A 33 2.87 -3.63 -3.45
CA PRO A 33 1.83 -3.91 -4.43
C PRO A 33 2.41 -4.05 -5.85
N CYS A 34 1.72 -4.82 -6.70
CA CYS A 34 1.99 -4.82 -8.14
C CYS A 34 1.65 -3.45 -8.75
N LYS A 35 2.00 -3.24 -10.02
CA LYS A 35 1.80 -1.92 -10.66
C LYS A 35 0.32 -1.56 -10.73
N GLU A 36 -0.52 -2.56 -10.99
CA GLU A 36 -1.96 -2.44 -11.14
C GLU A 36 -2.60 -2.04 -9.80
N VAL A 37 -2.21 -2.70 -8.70
CA VAL A 37 -2.70 -2.38 -7.35
C VAL A 37 -2.15 -1.02 -6.88
N ALA A 38 -0.91 -0.68 -7.21
CA ALA A 38 -0.35 0.63 -6.88
C ALA A 38 -1.09 1.77 -7.58
N LEU A 39 -1.40 1.60 -8.87
CA LEU A 39 -2.21 2.54 -9.63
C LEU A 39 -3.62 2.65 -9.02
N GLN A 40 -4.25 1.52 -8.70
CA GLN A 40 -5.57 1.52 -8.05
C GLN A 40 -5.56 2.27 -6.71
N ILE A 41 -4.56 2.05 -5.85
CA ILE A 41 -4.41 2.78 -4.59
C ILE A 41 -4.33 4.28 -4.87
N PHE A 42 -3.50 4.71 -5.81
CA PHE A 42 -3.41 6.11 -6.18
C PHE A 42 -4.76 6.66 -6.68
N CYS A 43 -5.42 5.97 -7.60
CA CYS A 43 -6.69 6.39 -8.19
C CYS A 43 -7.83 6.48 -7.17
N GLN A 44 -7.89 5.56 -6.21
CA GLN A 44 -8.90 5.59 -5.15
C GLN A 44 -8.75 6.81 -4.25
N ASN A 45 -7.52 7.30 -4.05
CA ASN A 45 -7.26 8.50 -3.26
C ASN A 45 -7.43 9.78 -4.09
N ALA A 46 -6.96 9.79 -5.34
CA ALA A 46 -6.98 10.95 -6.22
C ALA A 46 -8.34 11.22 -6.86
N PHE A 47 -9.02 10.17 -7.32
CA PHE A 47 -10.22 10.25 -8.16
C PHE A 47 -11.46 9.61 -7.54
N ARG A 48 -11.31 8.92 -6.39
CA ARG A 48 -12.36 8.10 -5.75
C ARG A 48 -12.87 6.98 -6.66
N GLN A 49 -12.01 6.49 -7.56
CA GLN A 49 -12.31 5.46 -8.54
C GLN A 49 -11.16 4.44 -8.59
N ASN A 50 -11.43 3.23 -9.06
CA ASN A 50 -10.38 2.20 -9.18
C ASN A 50 -9.40 2.48 -10.33
N PHE A 51 -9.80 3.31 -11.29
CA PHE A 51 -9.05 3.65 -12.48
C PHE A 51 -8.99 5.18 -12.64
N PRO A 52 -7.97 5.72 -13.31
CA PRO A 52 -7.91 7.14 -13.59
C PRO A 52 -8.97 7.53 -14.65
N PRO A 53 -9.50 8.76 -14.62
CA PRO A 53 -10.34 9.28 -15.70
C PRO A 53 -9.60 9.31 -17.05
N ASP A 54 -10.36 9.43 -18.15
CA ASP A 54 -9.79 9.57 -19.49
C ASP A 54 -8.77 10.71 -19.55
N GLY A 55 -7.62 10.45 -20.18
CA GLY A 55 -6.51 11.41 -20.28
C GLY A 55 -5.64 11.56 -19.02
N PHE A 56 -5.83 10.71 -17.99
CA PHE A 56 -4.98 10.65 -16.80
C PHE A 56 -4.20 9.35 -16.65
N MET A 57 -4.42 8.34 -17.51
CA MET A 57 -3.80 7.02 -17.39
C MET A 57 -2.28 7.06 -17.33
N GLU A 58 -1.66 7.78 -18.26
CA GLU A 58 -0.20 7.92 -18.34
C GLU A 58 0.37 8.63 -17.11
N LEU A 59 -0.20 9.80 -16.76
CA LEU A 59 0.21 10.58 -15.59
C LEU A 59 0.05 9.81 -14.28
N ALA A 60 -1.08 9.14 -14.08
CA ALA A 60 -1.35 8.35 -12.87
C ALA A 60 -0.37 7.18 -12.74
N SER A 61 -0.05 6.53 -13.87
CA SER A 61 0.93 5.44 -13.91
C SER A 61 2.35 5.94 -13.61
N GLU A 62 2.73 7.09 -14.15
CA GLU A 62 4.03 7.71 -13.90
C GLU A 62 4.19 8.11 -12.43
N VAL A 63 3.19 8.78 -11.85
CA VAL A 63 3.17 9.13 -10.42
C VAL A 63 3.29 7.89 -9.55
N ALA A 64 2.50 6.85 -9.84
CA ALA A 64 2.54 5.61 -9.06
C ALA A 64 3.91 4.91 -9.13
N ALA A 65 4.57 4.98 -10.29
CA ALA A 65 5.92 4.47 -10.48
C ALA A 65 6.97 5.30 -9.73
N ARG A 66 6.92 6.64 -9.82
CA ARG A 66 7.84 7.58 -9.14
C ARG A 66 7.79 7.42 -7.62
N VAL A 67 6.61 7.21 -7.05
CA VAL A 67 6.40 6.99 -5.60
C VAL A 67 6.89 5.60 -5.14
N GLY A 68 7.39 4.77 -6.06
CA GLY A 68 8.02 3.49 -5.74
C GLY A 68 7.03 2.42 -5.27
N ARG A 69 5.75 2.56 -5.60
CA ARG A 69 4.65 1.66 -5.18
C ARG A 69 4.52 1.53 -3.66
N LEU A 70 4.89 2.55 -2.91
CA LEU A 70 4.70 2.59 -1.45
C LEU A 70 3.25 3.01 -1.14
N PRO A 71 2.40 2.15 -0.54
CA PRO A 71 1.00 2.47 -0.29
C PRO A 71 0.78 3.80 0.43
N LEU A 72 1.62 4.09 1.44
CA LEU A 72 1.56 5.36 2.18
C LEU A 72 1.86 6.57 1.28
N GLY A 73 2.87 6.48 0.42
CA GLY A 73 3.21 7.56 -0.51
C GLY A 73 2.12 7.78 -1.55
N LEU A 74 1.55 6.69 -2.09
CA LEU A 74 0.48 6.75 -3.08
C LEU A 74 -0.77 7.42 -2.51
N ASN A 75 -1.14 7.08 -1.28
CA ASN A 75 -2.25 7.72 -0.57
C ASN A 75 -1.98 9.23 -0.38
N LEU A 76 -0.79 9.58 0.11
CA LEU A 76 -0.44 10.98 0.38
C LEU A 76 -0.47 11.84 -0.89
N ILE A 77 0.11 11.35 -1.99
CA ILE A 77 0.13 12.08 -3.27
C ILE A 77 -1.27 12.15 -3.91
N GLY A 78 -2.05 11.07 -3.82
CA GLY A 78 -3.44 11.08 -4.30
C GLY A 78 -4.32 12.09 -3.56
N MET A 79 -4.13 12.24 -2.23
CA MET A 79 -4.86 13.23 -1.43
C MET A 79 -4.46 14.69 -1.73
N ARG A 80 -3.24 14.95 -2.22
CA ARG A 80 -2.72 16.30 -2.48
C ARG A 80 -3.34 17.01 -3.69
N GLY A 81 -4.29 16.37 -4.38
CA GLY A 81 -5.30 17.06 -5.18
C GLY A 81 -5.36 16.65 -6.65
N ARG A 82 -6.52 16.90 -7.26
CA ARG A 82 -6.90 16.57 -8.65
C ARG A 82 -6.26 17.48 -9.72
N ASN A 83 -5.40 18.41 -9.32
CA ASN A 83 -4.83 19.39 -10.24
C ASN A 83 -3.46 18.88 -10.71
N LYS A 84 -3.36 18.63 -12.02
CA LYS A 84 -2.18 18.06 -12.68
C LYS A 84 -0.87 18.73 -12.26
N LYS A 85 -0.88 20.03 -11.97
CA LYS A 85 0.31 20.80 -11.55
C LYS A 85 0.98 20.31 -10.25
N TYR A 86 0.25 19.60 -9.38
CA TYR A 86 0.82 19.08 -8.12
C TYR A 86 1.42 17.67 -8.26
N TRP A 87 1.29 17.06 -9.45
CA TRP A 87 1.79 15.73 -9.76
C TRP A 87 2.98 15.73 -10.73
N VAL A 88 3.29 16.90 -11.31
CA VAL A 88 4.45 17.15 -12.18
C VAL A 88 5.68 17.43 -11.34
#